data_AF-A0A9W7BLY5-F1
#
_entry.id   AF-A0A9W7BLY5-F1
#
_cell.length_a   1.000
_cell.length_b   1.000
_cell.length_c   1.000
_cell.angle_alpha   90.00
_cell.angle_beta   90.00
_cell.angle_gamma   90.00
#
_symmetry.space_group_name_H-M   'P 1'
#
loop_
_entity.id
_entity.type
_entity.pdbx_description
1 polymer ?
#
loop_
_entity_poly.entity_id
_entity_poly.type
_entity_poly.pdbx_seq_one_letter_code
_entity_poly.pdbx_strand_id
1 'polypeptide(L)'
;MESSHNDYLDLLTHLRLSSDYQSLEYYSLTVTHLKSKGLTLEDMNSCVSWQIESMKAYSESRIPPQPSKKVMSLIQSQQNPPMLSVPSITSPPFTLNEPILQDPVIKKTLEDLIKDHEQLINFGANYGSFDPLGKLAYITEIEKIEDRWFTFLGRLELMNVVSPKFKEETGMFLEGMGLEVGGFYELMDTGKEWMRDRAEENR
;
A
#
# COMPACT_ATOMS: atom_id res chain seq x y z
N MET A 1 -13.92 -20.83 4.75
CA MET A 1 -14.45 -19.60 5.40
C MET A 1 -13.73 -19.29 6.71
N GLU A 2 -13.56 -20.25 7.64
CA GLU A 2 -12.63 -20.05 8.78
C GLU A 2 -11.18 -19.84 8.35
N SER A 3 -10.75 -20.54 7.27
CA SER A 3 -9.46 -20.27 6.59
C SER A 3 -9.31 -18.78 6.29
N SER A 4 -10.23 -18.16 5.56
CA SER A 4 -10.09 -16.79 5.07
C SER A 4 -10.00 -15.71 6.17
N HIS A 5 -10.60 -15.93 7.33
CA HIS A 5 -10.45 -15.02 8.49
C HIS A 5 -9.06 -15.15 9.12
N ASN A 6 -8.62 -16.38 9.33
CA ASN A 6 -7.32 -16.68 9.90
C ASN A 6 -6.23 -16.23 8.92
N ASP A 7 -6.42 -16.46 7.61
CA ASP A 7 -5.54 -16.00 6.54
C ASP A 7 -5.38 -14.45 6.56
N TYR A 8 -6.46 -13.70 6.83
CA TYR A 8 -6.42 -12.24 6.98
C TYR A 8 -5.68 -11.77 8.23
N LEU A 9 -5.96 -12.38 9.38
CA LEU A 9 -5.28 -12.06 10.64
C LEU A 9 -3.80 -12.44 10.60
N ASP A 10 -3.49 -13.59 10.01
CA ASP A 10 -2.15 -14.06 9.77
C ASP A 10 -1.43 -13.10 8.84
N LEU A 11 -2.06 -12.65 7.74
CA LEU A 11 -1.47 -11.64 6.85
C LEU A 11 -1.12 -10.35 7.59
N LEU A 12 -2.06 -9.77 8.35
CA LEU A 12 -1.79 -8.54 9.10
C LEU A 12 -0.70 -8.73 10.16
N THR A 13 -0.66 -9.89 10.80
CA THR A 13 0.37 -10.23 11.79
C THR A 13 1.73 -10.38 11.12
N HIS A 14 1.80 -11.05 9.97
CA HIS A 14 3.02 -11.19 9.17
C HIS A 14 3.52 -9.82 8.70
N LEU A 15 2.64 -8.97 8.16
CA LEU A 15 3.01 -7.63 7.72
C LEU A 15 3.56 -6.77 8.87
N ARG A 16 2.91 -6.82 10.04
CA ARG A 16 3.33 -6.08 11.24
C ARG A 16 4.69 -6.53 11.78
N LEU A 17 4.97 -7.83 11.71
CA LEU A 17 6.19 -8.44 12.27
C LEU A 17 7.29 -8.63 11.23
N SER A 18 7.03 -8.25 9.98
CA SER A 18 7.99 -8.42 8.90
C SER A 18 9.28 -7.64 9.19
N SER A 19 10.41 -8.25 8.84
CA SER A 19 11.71 -7.57 8.81
C SER A 19 11.94 -6.84 7.50
N ASP A 20 11.12 -7.07 6.49
CA ASP A 20 11.22 -6.47 5.16
C ASP A 20 10.55 -5.09 5.12
N TYR A 21 11.25 -4.11 4.55
CA TYR A 21 10.76 -2.73 4.46
C TYR A 21 9.45 -2.64 3.66
N GLN A 22 9.32 -3.32 2.53
CA GLN A 22 8.13 -3.20 1.66
C GLN A 22 6.87 -3.70 2.36
N SER A 23 6.98 -4.80 3.11
CA SER A 23 5.91 -5.32 3.94
C SER A 23 5.49 -4.34 5.05
N LEU A 24 6.48 -3.70 5.69
CA LEU A 24 6.24 -2.71 6.75
C LEU A 24 5.67 -1.39 6.22
N GLU A 25 6.08 -0.97 5.02
CA GLU A 25 5.53 0.18 4.32
C GLU A 25 4.07 -0.08 3.93
N TYR A 26 3.75 -1.24 3.36
CA TYR A 26 2.36 -1.59 3.09
C TYR A 26 1.49 -1.61 4.37
N TYR A 27 2.04 -2.13 5.47
CA TYR A 27 1.39 -2.09 6.78
C TYR A 27 1.18 -0.66 7.28
N SER A 28 2.19 0.21 7.16
CA SER A 28 2.13 1.60 7.61
C SER A 28 1.08 2.39 6.82
N LEU A 29 1.01 2.20 5.50
CA LEU A 29 -0.03 2.78 4.64
C LEU A 29 -1.43 2.31 5.05
N THR A 30 -1.58 1.02 5.34
CA THR A 30 -2.86 0.48 5.80
C THR A 30 -3.30 1.11 7.12
N VAL A 31 -2.38 1.21 8.09
CA VAL A 31 -2.67 1.81 9.40
C VAL A 31 -3.00 3.30 9.27
N THR A 32 -2.21 4.05 8.51
CA THR A 32 -2.41 5.50 8.35
C THR A 32 -3.67 5.82 7.55
N HIS A 33 -4.02 5.02 6.56
CA HIS A 33 -5.26 5.15 5.80
C HIS A 33 -6.50 4.87 6.67
N LEU A 34 -6.42 3.89 7.57
CA LEU A 34 -7.49 3.66 8.54
C LEU A 34 -7.61 4.83 9.52
N LYS A 35 -6.48 5.30 10.04
CA LYS A 35 -6.45 6.43 10.99
C LYS A 35 -7.02 7.71 10.37
N SER A 36 -6.74 8.02 9.11
CA SER A 36 -7.30 9.20 8.43
C SER A 36 -8.82 9.14 8.32
N LYS A 37 -9.39 7.94 8.33
CA LYS A 37 -10.84 7.69 8.37
C LYS A 37 -11.40 7.58 9.80
N GLY A 38 -10.58 7.82 10.83
CA GLY A 38 -10.97 7.68 12.24
C GLY A 38 -11.16 6.23 12.69
N LEU A 39 -10.55 5.28 11.96
CA LEU A 39 -10.69 3.85 12.18
C LEU A 39 -9.38 3.25 12.70
N THR A 40 -9.50 2.12 13.40
CA THR A 40 -8.36 1.29 13.81
C THR A 40 -8.39 -0.06 13.11
N LEU A 41 -7.26 -0.77 13.13
CA LEU A 41 -7.21 -2.17 12.68
C LEU A 41 -8.16 -3.07 13.48
N GLU A 42 -8.39 -2.78 14.76
CA GLU A 42 -9.30 -3.53 15.61
C GLU A 42 -10.77 -3.31 15.21
N ASP A 43 -11.12 -2.09 14.81
CA ASP A 43 -12.46 -1.79 14.28
C ASP A 43 -12.70 -2.54 12.96
N MET A 44 -11.69 -2.62 12.09
CA MET A 44 -11.75 -3.40 10.85
C MET A 44 -11.88 -4.90 11.13
N ASN A 45 -11.08 -5.44 12.06
CA ASN A 45 -11.15 -6.83 12.47
C ASN A 45 -12.56 -7.18 13.03
N SER A 46 -13.11 -6.30 13.86
CA SER A 46 -14.46 -6.45 14.41
C SER A 46 -15.53 -6.51 13.30
N CYS A 47 -15.36 -5.73 12.23
CA CYS A 47 -16.26 -5.75 11.08
C CYS A 47 -16.14 -7.05 10.28
N VAL A 48 -14.92 -7.50 9.97
CA VAL A 48 -14.68 -8.75 9.23
C VAL A 48 -15.21 -9.96 10.02
N SER A 49 -14.90 -10.04 11.32
CA SER A 49 -15.43 -11.07 12.21
C SER A 49 -16.96 -11.10 12.20
N TRP A 50 -17.61 -9.94 12.30
CA TRP A 50 -19.07 -9.85 12.24
C TRP A 50 -19.66 -10.29 10.88
N GLN A 51 -19.04 -9.89 9.76
CA GLN A 51 -19.48 -10.30 8.42
C GLN A 51 -19.41 -11.82 8.26
N ILE A 52 -18.32 -12.43 8.71
CA ILE A 52 -18.11 -13.89 8.61
C ILE A 52 -19.12 -14.63 9.49
N GLU A 53 -19.32 -14.21 10.74
CA GLU A 53 -20.32 -14.83 11.61
C GLU A 53 -21.75 -14.66 11.08
N SER A 54 -22.04 -13.54 10.41
CA SER A 54 -23.31 -13.34 9.71
C SER A 54 -23.47 -14.32 8.54
N MET A 55 -22.44 -14.50 7.71
CA MET A 55 -22.45 -15.47 6.60
C MET A 55 -22.64 -16.90 7.11
N LYS A 56 -21.95 -17.28 8.20
CA LYS A 56 -22.14 -18.58 8.86
C LYS A 56 -23.58 -18.76 9.33
N ALA A 57 -24.12 -17.77 10.06
CA ALA A 57 -25.50 -17.81 10.54
C ALA A 57 -26.50 -18.00 9.40
N TYR A 58 -26.33 -17.29 8.28
CA TYR A 58 -27.14 -17.51 7.08
C TYR A 58 -27.04 -18.94 6.53
N SER A 59 -25.84 -19.48 6.42
CA SER A 59 -25.63 -20.86 5.93
C SER A 59 -26.26 -21.92 6.83
N GLU A 60 -26.36 -21.63 8.13
CA GLU A 60 -26.93 -22.51 9.16
C GLU A 60 -28.41 -22.18 9.47
N SER A 61 -29.04 -21.28 8.71
CA SER A 61 -30.41 -20.80 8.95
C SER A 61 -30.64 -20.24 10.36
N ARG A 62 -29.61 -19.66 10.97
CA ARG A 62 -29.66 -18.94 12.25
C ARG A 62 -29.78 -17.44 12.02
N ILE A 63 -30.32 -16.73 13.01
CA ILE A 63 -30.36 -15.26 13.01
C ILE A 63 -28.92 -14.74 13.10
N PRO A 64 -28.47 -13.86 12.19
CA PRO A 64 -27.13 -13.30 12.23
C PRO A 64 -26.94 -12.42 13.48
N PRO A 65 -25.71 -12.36 14.03
CA PRO A 65 -25.43 -11.51 15.18
C PRO A 65 -25.68 -10.04 14.83
N GLN A 66 -26.15 -9.25 15.79
CA GLN A 66 -26.31 -7.82 15.56
C GLN A 66 -24.93 -7.14 15.45
N PRO A 67 -24.71 -6.27 14.46
CA PRO A 67 -23.48 -5.51 14.36
C PRO A 67 -23.36 -4.53 15.53
N SER A 68 -22.12 -4.29 15.99
CA SER A 68 -21.85 -3.22 16.94
C SER A 68 -22.10 -1.84 16.29
N LYS A 69 -22.27 -0.80 17.09
CA LYS A 69 -22.42 0.58 16.57
C LYS A 69 -21.26 1.00 15.66
N LYS A 70 -20.04 0.57 16.00
CA LYS A 70 -18.83 0.82 15.20
C LYS A 70 -18.81 0.03 13.88
N VAL A 71 -19.26 -1.22 13.90
CA VAL A 71 -19.41 -2.03 12.68
C VAL A 71 -20.51 -1.46 11.79
N MET A 72 -21.62 -1.00 12.36
CA MET A 72 -22.66 -0.30 11.63
C MET A 72 -22.17 1.00 11.00
N SER A 73 -21.42 1.83 11.72
CA SER A 73 -20.83 3.03 11.13
C SER A 73 -19.83 2.70 10.03
N LEU A 74 -19.04 1.63 10.21
CA LEU A 74 -18.12 1.12 9.18
C LEU A 74 -18.86 0.73 7.90
N ILE A 75 -19.89 -0.11 8.01
CA ILE A 75 -20.72 -0.56 6.87
C ILE A 75 -21.43 0.63 6.20
N GLN A 76 -21.93 1.59 6.97
CA GLN A 76 -22.55 2.80 6.43
C GLN A 76 -21.53 3.72 5.75
N SER A 77 -20.27 3.70 6.21
CA SER A 77 -19.15 4.44 5.62
C SER A 77 -18.44 3.68 4.49
N GLN A 78 -18.78 2.41 4.22
CA GLN A 78 -18.24 1.58 3.12
C GLN A 78 -18.76 2.05 1.75
N GLN A 79 -18.58 3.34 1.45
CA GLN A 79 -18.54 3.78 0.06
C GLN A 79 -17.23 3.34 -0.61
N ASN A 80 -16.16 3.07 0.17
CA ASN A 80 -14.84 2.70 -0.36
C ASN A 80 -14.26 1.44 0.34
N PRO A 81 -13.87 0.39 -0.41
CA PRO A 81 -13.26 -0.82 0.13
C PRO A 81 -11.98 -0.56 0.96
N PRO A 82 -11.64 -1.42 1.95
CA PRO A 82 -10.30 -1.41 2.54
C PRO A 82 -9.24 -1.68 1.46
N MET A 83 -8.02 -1.13 1.61
CA MET A 83 -6.91 -1.25 0.64
C MET A 83 -6.70 -2.67 0.09
N LEU A 84 -6.90 -3.69 0.93
CA LEU A 84 -6.75 -5.11 0.57
C LEU A 84 -7.80 -5.64 -0.42
N SER A 85 -8.87 -4.89 -0.68
CA SER A 85 -9.97 -5.26 -1.58
C SER A 85 -10.07 -4.36 -2.81
N VAL A 86 -9.11 -3.46 -3.00
CA VAL A 86 -9.02 -2.59 -4.17
C VAL A 86 -8.42 -3.37 -5.35
N PRO A 87 -8.95 -3.23 -6.57
CA PRO A 87 -8.42 -3.93 -7.74
C PRO A 87 -6.93 -3.66 -7.96
N SER A 88 -6.15 -4.73 -8.19
CA SER A 88 -4.72 -4.63 -8.47
C SER A 88 -4.44 -3.97 -9.82
N ILE A 89 -3.43 -3.10 -9.85
CA ILE A 89 -2.84 -2.60 -11.09
C ILE A 89 -1.96 -3.71 -11.67
N THR A 90 -2.28 -4.16 -12.88
CA THR A 90 -1.58 -5.29 -13.54
C THR A 90 -0.87 -4.85 -14.80
N SER A 91 -1.25 -3.71 -15.36
CA SER A 91 -0.65 -3.15 -16.55
C SER A 91 0.64 -2.39 -16.20
N PRO A 92 1.74 -2.56 -16.95
CA PRO A 92 2.95 -1.76 -16.72
C PRO A 92 2.72 -0.30 -17.14
N PRO A 93 3.42 0.67 -16.52
CA PRO A 93 3.29 2.09 -16.84
C PRO A 93 3.73 2.43 -18.26
N PHE A 94 4.66 1.67 -18.83
CA PHE A 94 5.16 1.80 -20.20
C PHE A 94 5.71 0.46 -20.67
N THR A 95 5.90 0.29 -21.98
CA THR A 95 6.58 -0.90 -22.53
C THR A 95 8.03 -0.58 -22.86
N LEU A 96 8.96 -1.52 -22.66
CA LEU A 96 10.40 -1.27 -22.95
C LEU A 96 10.70 -1.07 -24.45
N ASN A 97 9.72 -1.31 -25.32
CA ASN A 97 9.87 -1.19 -26.78
C ASN A 97 9.48 0.20 -27.30
N GLU A 98 9.04 1.12 -26.44
CA GLU A 98 8.69 2.48 -26.84
C GLU A 98 9.90 3.18 -27.50
N PRO A 99 9.74 3.86 -28.65
CA PRO A 99 10.85 4.48 -29.37
C PRO A 99 11.68 5.45 -28.52
N ILE A 100 11.02 6.18 -27.61
CA ILE A 100 11.68 7.11 -26.69
C ILE A 100 12.60 6.41 -25.68
N LEU A 101 12.29 5.16 -25.32
CA LEU A 101 13.11 4.35 -24.42
C LEU A 101 14.28 3.66 -25.15
N GLN A 102 14.37 3.81 -26.47
CA GLN A 102 15.55 3.44 -27.25
C GLN A 102 16.57 4.57 -27.33
N ASP A 103 16.22 5.80 -26.91
CA ASP A 103 17.19 6.87 -26.75
C ASP A 103 18.27 6.45 -25.73
N PRO A 104 19.56 6.50 -26.08
CA PRO A 104 20.63 6.00 -25.21
C PRO A 104 20.67 6.66 -23.82
N VAL A 105 20.28 7.93 -23.72
CA VAL A 105 20.31 8.68 -22.45
C VAL A 105 19.13 8.28 -21.58
N ILE A 106 17.92 8.20 -22.16
CA ILE A 106 16.71 7.80 -21.45
C ILE A 106 16.80 6.33 -21.02
N LYS A 107 17.28 5.46 -21.91
CA LYS A 107 17.50 4.04 -21.63
C LYS A 107 18.46 3.84 -20.46
N LYS A 108 19.62 4.50 -20.50
CA LYS A 108 20.60 4.42 -19.42
C LYS A 108 20.02 4.94 -18.10
N THR A 109 19.26 6.04 -18.14
CA THR A 109 18.60 6.59 -16.94
C THR A 109 17.64 5.58 -16.33
N LEU A 110 16.86 4.89 -17.16
CA LEU A 110 15.93 3.84 -16.70
C LEU A 110 16.70 2.63 -16.13
N GLU A 111 17.74 2.16 -16.81
CA GLU A 111 18.58 1.04 -16.34
C GLU A 111 19.24 1.34 -14.99
N ASP A 112 19.82 2.53 -14.83
CA ASP A 112 20.43 2.99 -13.57
C ASP A 112 19.36 3.09 -12.46
N LEU A 113 18.18 3.63 -12.77
CA LEU A 113 17.08 3.75 -11.80
C LEU A 113 16.52 2.40 -11.35
N ILE A 114 16.32 1.45 -12.27
CA ILE A 114 15.90 0.09 -11.94
C ILE A 114 16.94 -0.57 -11.04
N LYS A 115 18.22 -0.50 -11.42
CA LYS A 115 19.31 -1.08 -10.66
C LYS A 115 19.42 -0.51 -9.25
N ASP A 116 19.38 0.81 -9.12
CA ASP A 116 19.47 1.48 -7.81
C ASP A 116 18.27 1.10 -6.93
N HIS A 117 17.07 1.04 -7.52
CA HIS A 117 15.87 0.61 -6.81
C HIS A 117 15.96 -0.84 -6.35
N GLU A 118 16.33 -1.78 -7.23
CA GLU A 118 16.50 -3.19 -6.90
C GLU A 118 17.55 -3.40 -5.79
N GLN A 119 18.68 -2.68 -5.86
CA GLN A 119 19.71 -2.75 -4.82
C GLN A 119 19.19 -2.29 -3.47
N LEU A 120 18.42 -1.21 -3.45
CA LEU A 120 17.85 -0.67 -2.21
C LEU A 120 16.78 -1.60 -1.64
N ILE A 121 15.88 -2.14 -2.46
CA ILE A 121 14.87 -3.13 -2.03
C ILE A 121 15.53 -4.38 -1.43
N ASN A 122 16.57 -4.91 -2.09
CA ASN A 122 17.30 -6.06 -1.57
C ASN A 122 17.99 -5.75 -0.23
N PHE A 123 18.51 -4.53 -0.06
CA PHE A 123 19.07 -4.08 1.22
C PHE A 123 17.98 -3.95 2.30
N GLY A 124 16.78 -3.48 1.93
CA GLY A 124 15.62 -3.32 2.80
C GLY A 124 14.93 -4.61 3.23
N ALA A 125 15.25 -5.76 2.61
CA ALA A 125 14.68 -7.05 2.99
C ALA A 125 14.96 -7.44 4.45
N ASN A 126 16.02 -6.87 5.05
CA ASN A 126 16.39 -7.07 6.45
C ASN A 126 16.29 -5.77 7.29
N TYR A 127 15.48 -4.81 6.86
CA TYR A 127 15.24 -3.52 7.53
C TYR A 127 14.92 -3.64 9.03
N GLY A 128 14.21 -4.69 9.44
CA GLY A 128 13.87 -4.96 10.84
C GLY A 128 15.09 -5.06 11.76
N SER A 129 16.23 -5.50 11.23
CA SER A 129 17.50 -5.65 11.95
C SER A 129 18.34 -4.36 12.01
N PHE A 130 17.94 -3.30 11.31
CA PHE A 130 18.66 -2.04 11.34
C PHE A 130 18.51 -1.38 12.71
N ASP A 131 19.55 -0.67 13.14
CA ASP A 131 19.47 0.22 14.28
C ASP A 131 18.59 1.44 13.95
N PRO A 132 18.16 2.23 14.95
CA PRO A 132 17.31 3.40 14.72
C PRO A 132 17.85 4.37 13.66
N LEU A 133 19.17 4.62 13.65
CA LEU A 133 19.79 5.51 12.66
C LEU A 133 19.79 4.89 11.25
N GLY A 134 20.09 3.60 11.13
CA GLY A 134 20.02 2.88 9.85
C GLY A 134 18.61 2.83 9.27
N LYS A 135 17.59 2.70 10.12
CA LYS A 135 16.18 2.77 9.71
C LYS A 135 15.81 4.12 9.12
N LEU A 136 16.19 5.21 9.79
CA LEU A 136 15.95 6.58 9.31
C LEU A 136 16.70 6.84 8.00
N ALA A 137 17.98 6.45 7.93
CA ALA A 137 18.79 6.60 6.72
C ALA A 137 18.19 5.83 5.54
N TYR A 138 17.70 4.61 5.76
CA TYR A 138 17.06 3.82 4.72
C TYR A 138 15.78 4.50 4.19
N ILE A 139 14.92 5.02 5.08
CA ILE A 139 13.71 5.76 4.68
C ILE A 139 14.11 6.96 3.81
N THR A 140 15.15 7.71 4.18
CA THR A 140 15.63 8.84 3.37
C THR A 140 16.18 8.39 2.00
N GLU A 141 16.85 7.24 1.91
CA GLU A 141 17.36 6.75 0.62
C GLU A 141 16.24 6.26 -0.31
N ILE A 142 15.19 5.60 0.22
CA ILE A 142 14.08 5.13 -0.62
C ILE A 142 13.27 6.31 -1.17
N GLU A 143 13.09 7.38 -0.41
CA GLU A 143 12.46 8.62 -0.87
C GLU A 143 13.19 9.25 -2.05
N LYS A 144 14.53 9.25 -2.03
CA LYS A 144 15.32 9.74 -3.17
C LYS A 144 15.09 8.90 -4.43
N ILE A 145 14.90 7.59 -4.29
CA ILE A 145 14.60 6.70 -5.42
C ILE A 145 13.18 6.95 -5.94
N GLU A 146 12.22 7.14 -5.05
CA GLU A 146 10.83 7.48 -5.42
C GLU A 146 10.75 8.83 -6.14
N ASP A 147 11.46 9.86 -5.68
CA ASP A 147 11.54 11.17 -6.35
C ASP A 147 12.09 11.05 -7.78
N ARG A 148 13.07 10.17 -7.98
CA ARG A 148 13.63 9.88 -9.31
C ARG A 148 12.61 9.16 -10.18
N TRP A 149 11.86 8.20 -9.64
CA TRP A 149 10.76 7.55 -10.34
C TRP A 149 9.65 8.52 -10.71
N PHE A 150 9.25 9.38 -9.78
CA PHE A 150 8.24 10.43 -10.01
C PHE A 150 8.67 11.35 -11.15
N THR A 151 9.92 11.84 -11.10
CA THR A 151 10.48 12.70 -12.15
C THR A 151 10.54 11.97 -13.50
N PHE A 152 10.95 10.70 -13.52
CA PHE A 152 11.05 9.90 -14.73
C PHE A 152 9.67 9.65 -15.37
N LEU A 153 8.71 9.17 -14.57
CA LEU A 153 7.33 8.94 -15.02
C LEU A 153 6.65 10.24 -15.45
N GLY A 154 6.87 11.35 -14.74
CA GLY A 154 6.36 12.66 -15.13
C GLY A 154 6.86 13.12 -16.49
N ARG A 155 8.12 12.81 -16.85
CA ARG A 155 8.64 13.07 -18.20
C ARG A 155 7.94 12.21 -19.26
N LEU A 156 7.75 10.92 -18.99
CA LEU A 156 7.04 10.02 -19.90
C LEU A 156 5.57 10.44 -20.09
N GLU A 157 4.95 10.95 -19.04
CA GLU A 157 3.58 11.48 -19.08
C GLU A 157 3.47 12.70 -19.99
N LEU A 158 4.40 13.65 -19.87
CA LEU A 158 4.47 14.82 -20.77
C LEU A 158 4.70 14.43 -22.23
N MET A 159 5.32 13.28 -22.48
CA MET A 159 5.52 12.71 -23.81
C MET A 159 4.36 11.81 -24.28
N ASN A 160 3.33 11.63 -23.45
CA ASN A 160 2.17 10.75 -23.70
C ASN A 160 2.55 9.28 -23.98
N VAL A 161 3.60 8.80 -23.30
CA VAL A 161 4.16 7.44 -23.45
C VAL A 161 3.57 6.50 -22.39
N VAL A 162 3.01 7.05 -21.31
CA VAL A 162 2.41 6.25 -20.24
C VAL A 162 1.16 5.55 -20.75
N SER A 163 1.08 4.24 -20.51
CA SER A 163 -0.01 3.38 -20.93
C SER A 163 -1.38 3.91 -20.46
N PRO A 164 -2.35 4.14 -21.36
CA PRO A 164 -3.69 4.57 -20.98
C PRO A 164 -4.37 3.58 -20.02
N LYS A 165 -4.14 2.28 -20.22
CA LYS A 165 -4.68 1.22 -19.36
C LYS A 165 -4.11 1.29 -17.94
N PHE A 166 -2.82 1.60 -17.81
CA PHE A 166 -2.20 1.82 -16.50
C PHE A 166 -2.83 3.02 -15.78
N LYS A 167 -3.10 4.12 -16.49
CA LYS A 167 -3.78 5.29 -15.92
C LYS A 167 -5.19 4.97 -15.45
N GLU A 168 -5.94 4.22 -16.25
CA GLU A 168 -7.28 3.76 -15.91
C GLU A 168 -7.27 2.87 -14.67
N GLU A 169 -6.43 1.84 -14.64
CA GLU A 169 -6.29 0.94 -13.47
C GLU A 169 -5.85 1.70 -12.21
N THR A 170 -4.93 2.66 -12.35
CA THR A 170 -4.49 3.51 -11.23
C THR A 170 -5.62 4.41 -10.74
N GLY A 171 -6.42 4.98 -11.66
CA GLY A 171 -7.59 5.79 -11.32
C GLY A 171 -8.63 4.99 -10.54
N MET A 172 -8.97 3.78 -11.02
CA MET A 172 -9.88 2.87 -10.32
C MET A 172 -9.35 2.43 -8.96
N PHE A 173 -8.04 2.22 -8.84
CA PHE A 173 -7.40 1.90 -7.58
C PHE A 173 -7.53 3.05 -6.56
N LEU A 174 -7.21 4.27 -6.99
CA LEU A 174 -7.32 5.47 -6.16
C LEU A 174 -8.77 5.75 -5.75
N GLU A 175 -9.71 5.66 -6.71
CA GLU A 175 -11.15 5.79 -6.46
C GLU A 175 -11.63 4.73 -5.45
N GLY A 176 -11.21 3.48 -5.59
CA GLY A 176 -11.54 2.40 -4.65
C GLY A 176 -11.02 2.65 -3.23
N MET A 177 -9.93 3.41 -3.06
CA MET A 177 -9.48 3.86 -1.74
C MET A 177 -10.21 5.11 -1.23
N GLY A 178 -10.93 5.81 -2.10
CA GLY A 178 -11.47 7.14 -1.83
C GLY A 178 -10.39 8.21 -1.77
N LEU A 179 -9.34 8.09 -2.58
CA LEU A 179 -8.22 9.01 -2.64
C LEU A 179 -8.07 9.59 -4.04
N GLU A 180 -7.59 10.83 -4.10
CA GLU A 180 -7.02 11.39 -5.32
C GLU A 180 -5.50 11.17 -5.31
N VAL A 181 -4.83 11.43 -6.45
CA VAL A 181 -3.37 11.28 -6.59
C VAL A 181 -2.61 12.03 -5.49
N GLY A 182 -2.98 13.29 -5.22
CA GLY A 182 -2.36 14.09 -4.16
C GLY A 182 -2.56 13.47 -2.77
N GLY A 183 -3.77 12.99 -2.48
CA GLY A 183 -4.08 12.32 -1.22
C GLY A 183 -3.35 10.99 -1.04
N PHE A 184 -3.02 10.29 -2.11
CA PHE A 184 -2.17 9.10 -2.04
C PHE A 184 -0.72 9.43 -1.68
N TYR A 185 -0.15 10.51 -2.24
CA TYR A 185 1.19 10.97 -1.84
C TYR A 185 1.23 11.43 -0.39
N GLU A 186 0.23 12.19 0.06
CA GLU A 186 0.11 12.57 1.47
C GLU A 186 -0.01 11.34 2.39
N LEU A 187 -0.73 10.31 1.96
CA LEU A 187 -0.81 9.03 2.68
C LEU A 187 0.55 8.33 2.74
N MET A 188 1.29 8.31 1.64
CA MET A 188 2.65 7.76 1.59
C MET A 188 3.59 8.47 2.57
N ASP A 189 3.58 9.80 2.56
CA ASP A 189 4.40 10.62 3.43
C ASP A 189 4.04 10.40 4.91
N THR A 190 2.73 10.34 5.20
CA THR A 190 2.23 10.04 6.55
C THR A 190 2.63 8.63 7.00
N GLY A 191 2.59 7.65 6.08
CA GLY A 191 3.02 6.27 6.31
C GLY A 191 4.50 6.18 6.68
N LYS A 192 5.36 6.90 5.95
CA LYS A 192 6.81 6.97 6.24
C LYS A 192 7.10 7.70 7.53
N GLU A 193 6.40 8.80 7.81
CA GLU A 193 6.56 9.51 9.08
C GLU A 193 6.20 8.62 10.27
N TRP A 194 5.11 7.86 10.15
CA TRP A 194 4.75 6.86 11.15
C TRP A 194 5.84 5.79 11.34
N MET A 195 6.58 5.43 10.28
CA MET A 195 7.72 4.52 10.39
C MET A 195 8.94 5.17 11.05
N ARG A 196 9.19 6.46 10.80
CA ARG A 196 10.25 7.23 11.46
C ARG A 196 10.01 7.35 12.96
N ASP A 197 8.80 7.73 13.36
CA ASP A 197 8.41 7.81 14.77
C ASP A 197 8.73 6.49 15.50
N ARG A 198 8.40 5.36 14.88
CA ARG A 198 8.70 4.03 15.43
C ARG A 198 10.18 3.69 15.47
N ALA A 199 10.97 4.16 14.50
CA ALA A 199 12.41 3.98 14.56
C ALA A 199 12.99 4.75 15.76
N GLU A 200 12.47 5.94 16.07
CA GLU A 200 12.91 6.79 17.17
C GLU A 200 12.41 6.31 18.55
N GLU A 201 11.21 5.75 18.64
CA GLU A 201 10.68 5.14 19.87
C GLU A 201 11.51 3.94 20.35
N ASN A 202 12.26 3.29 19.46
CA ASN A 202 13.13 2.14 19.75
C ASN A 202 14.60 2.55 20.02
N ARG A 203 14.85 3.82 20.33
CA ARG A 203 16.19 4.39 20.56
C ARG A 203 16.56 4.40 22.04
#